data_AF-A0A0D2IAU7-F1
#
_entry.id   AF-A0A0D2IAU7-F1
#
_cell.length_a   1.000
_cell.length_b   1.000
_cell.length_c   1.000
_cell.angle_alpha   90.00
_cell.angle_beta   90.00
_cell.angle_gamma   90.00
#
_symmetry.space_group_name_H-M   'P 1'
#
loop_
_entity.id
_entity.type
_entity.pdbx_description
1 polymer ?
#
loop_
_entity_poly.entity_id
_entity_poly.type
_entity_poly.pdbx_seq_one_letter_code
_entity_poly.pdbx_strand_id
1 'polypeptide(L)'
;MATSDLDQLIMMGFDKEKSELALKNSGGLADAIDWLDANSSKSIEELKAEKIAADEAKAAEAAEEAKSLLCNECGKKFRGTAQAEFHASKSGHTDFSESTEEIAPLTEEEKKAKLAELRERLSAKRAARAEQDKIDQKRNEQISRKKTKETEDMKEQLKVKEQIKEAEKKKREKQEDIEAKRRIQAKIAADKEERRLKAEREKALRAGMAAPVTATPPPAAAPTVSKPASEYKETRLRLQTSAGNIMKTFPVETTLFEVASAVADETGRDVESFTQNFPKKVFNQEFFGETLKELRLVPSASLIVK
;
A
#
# COMPACT_ATOMS: atom_id res chain seq x y z
N MET A 1 36.72 -32.80 -9.45
CA MET A 1 36.34 -32.40 -10.81
C MET A 1 36.12 -33.69 -11.58
N ALA A 2 34.89 -34.01 -11.95
CA ALA A 2 34.65 -35.18 -12.80
C ALA A 2 35.22 -34.84 -14.20
N THR A 3 36.11 -35.70 -14.71
CA THR A 3 36.61 -35.60 -16.10
C THR A 3 35.44 -35.80 -17.05
N SER A 4 35.28 -34.95 -18.06
CA SER A 4 34.18 -35.11 -19.02
C SER A 4 34.39 -36.36 -19.87
N ASP A 5 33.31 -36.97 -20.35
CA ASP A 5 33.38 -38.17 -21.21
C ASP A 5 34.19 -37.90 -22.49
N LEU A 6 34.14 -36.66 -22.99
CA LEU A 6 34.98 -36.20 -24.10
C LEU A 6 36.46 -36.22 -23.73
N ASP A 7 36.82 -35.70 -22.56
CA ASP A 7 38.21 -35.71 -22.09
C ASP A 7 38.72 -37.14 -21.89
N GLN A 8 37.86 -38.05 -21.41
CA GLN A 8 38.19 -39.46 -21.25
C GLN A 8 38.46 -40.15 -22.60
N LEU A 9 37.65 -39.89 -23.63
CA LEU A 9 37.89 -40.40 -24.99
C LEU A 9 39.19 -39.86 -25.59
N ILE A 10 39.50 -38.58 -25.35
CA ILE A 10 40.76 -37.97 -25.80
C ILE A 10 41.95 -38.62 -25.07
N MET A 11 41.83 -38.88 -23.76
CA MET A 11 42.86 -39.59 -22.99
C MET A 11 43.07 -41.04 -23.44
N MET A 12 42.03 -41.69 -23.98
CA MET A 12 42.10 -43.01 -24.61
C MET A 12 42.72 -42.99 -26.02
N GLY A 13 43.01 -41.81 -26.57
CA GLY A 13 43.70 -41.65 -27.85
C GLY A 13 42.78 -41.50 -29.06
N PHE A 14 41.48 -41.25 -28.86
CA PHE A 14 40.55 -41.00 -29.96
C PHE A 14 40.63 -39.55 -30.46
N ASP A 15 40.37 -39.36 -31.76
CA ASP A 15 40.33 -38.04 -32.39
C ASP A 15 39.19 -37.19 -31.83
N LYS A 16 39.49 -35.94 -31.47
CA LYS A 16 38.55 -35.04 -30.79
C LYS A 16 37.25 -34.84 -31.57
N GLU A 17 37.31 -34.67 -32.88
CA GLU A 17 36.10 -34.45 -33.69
C GLU A 17 35.25 -35.71 -33.82
N LYS A 18 35.91 -36.89 -33.93
CA LYS A 18 35.20 -38.18 -33.92
C LYS A 18 34.55 -38.45 -32.57
N SER A 19 35.24 -38.17 -31.47
CA SER A 19 34.71 -38.34 -30.11
C SER A 19 33.51 -37.43 -29.83
N GLU A 20 33.54 -36.18 -30.30
CA GLU A 20 32.37 -35.29 -30.23
C GLU A 20 31.19 -35.80 -31.07
N LEU A 21 31.47 -36.41 -32.23
CA LEU A 21 30.44 -36.97 -33.10
C LEU A 21 29.81 -38.24 -32.53
N ALA A 22 30.63 -39.07 -31.87
CA ALA A 22 30.23 -40.27 -31.16
C ALA A 22 29.35 -39.94 -29.97
N LEU A 23 29.78 -39.04 -29.09
CA LEU A 23 29.00 -38.58 -27.92
C LEU A 23 27.69 -37.89 -28.30
N LYS A 24 27.58 -37.32 -29.50
CA LYS A 24 26.31 -36.76 -30.02
C LYS A 24 25.35 -37.84 -30.52
N ASN A 25 25.87 -39.00 -30.90
CA ASN A 25 25.09 -40.14 -31.41
C ASN A 25 24.79 -41.19 -30.35
N SER A 26 25.61 -41.27 -29.31
CA SER A 26 25.52 -42.25 -28.25
C SER A 26 25.11 -41.60 -26.93
N GLY A 27 24.44 -42.35 -26.05
CA GLY A 27 23.90 -41.84 -24.79
C GLY A 27 24.90 -41.81 -23.63
N GLY A 28 26.12 -42.31 -23.82
CA GLY A 28 27.16 -42.39 -22.79
C GLY A 28 28.51 -42.86 -23.32
N LEU A 29 29.53 -42.83 -22.44
CA LEU A 29 30.93 -43.14 -22.78
C LEU A 29 31.13 -44.54 -23.39
N ALA A 30 30.54 -45.59 -22.79
CA ALA A 30 30.70 -46.96 -23.27
C ALA A 30 30.15 -47.12 -24.70
N ASP A 31 28.94 -46.61 -24.93
CA ASP A 31 28.31 -46.61 -26.26
C ASP A 31 29.08 -45.72 -27.26
N ALA A 32 29.75 -44.66 -26.79
CA ALA A 32 30.61 -43.83 -27.63
C ALA A 32 31.86 -44.58 -28.09
N ILE A 33 32.45 -45.42 -27.24
CA ILE A 33 33.60 -46.26 -27.58
C ILE A 33 33.19 -47.31 -28.61
N ASP A 34 32.08 -48.03 -28.38
CA ASP A 34 31.57 -49.03 -29.33
C ASP A 34 31.22 -48.40 -30.69
N TRP A 35 30.68 -47.18 -30.69
CA TRP A 35 30.40 -46.43 -31.91
C TRP A 35 31.67 -46.01 -32.64
N LEU A 36 32.71 -45.59 -31.91
CA LEU A 36 34.01 -45.23 -32.48
C LEU A 36 34.74 -46.44 -33.07
N ASP A 37 34.65 -47.60 -32.43
CA ASP A 37 35.24 -48.84 -32.93
C ASP A 37 34.54 -49.32 -34.21
N ALA A 38 33.21 -49.29 -34.23
CA ALA A 38 32.41 -49.67 -35.40
C ALA A 38 32.60 -48.72 -36.59
N ASN A 39 32.94 -47.44 -36.33
CA ASN A 39 33.16 -46.42 -37.35
C ASN A 39 34.64 -46.03 -37.52
N SER A 40 35.56 -46.87 -37.01
CA SER A 40 37.00 -46.62 -37.03
C SER A 40 37.56 -46.51 -38.44
N SER A 41 37.01 -47.29 -39.38
CA SER A 41 37.40 -47.33 -40.80
C SER A 41 36.82 -46.19 -41.63
N LYS A 42 35.84 -45.44 -41.12
CA LYS A 42 35.18 -44.33 -41.83
C LYS A 42 35.88 -43.01 -41.54
N SER A 43 36.03 -42.19 -42.56
CA SER A 43 36.52 -40.81 -42.41
C SER A 43 35.46 -39.91 -41.76
N ILE A 44 35.90 -38.81 -41.17
CA ILE A 44 34.99 -37.84 -40.53
C ILE A 44 34.03 -37.24 -41.56
N GLU A 45 34.49 -37.07 -42.81
CA GLU A 45 33.68 -36.53 -43.90
C GLU A 45 32.60 -37.52 -44.36
N GLU A 46 32.90 -38.81 -44.42
CA GLU A 46 31.91 -39.86 -44.73
C GLU A 46 30.86 -39.97 -43.61
N LEU A 47 31.27 -39.90 -42.34
CA LEU A 47 30.34 -39.93 -41.20
C LEU A 47 29.44 -38.68 -41.15
N LYS A 48 29.97 -37.51 -41.49
CA LYS A 48 29.18 -36.27 -41.61
C LYS A 48 28.24 -36.37 -42.83
N ALA A 49 28.68 -36.92 -43.95
CA ALA A 49 27.86 -37.13 -45.14
C ALA A 49 26.73 -38.15 -44.90
N GLU A 50 27.00 -39.25 -44.20
CA GLU A 50 25.98 -40.23 -43.81
C GLU A 50 24.94 -39.61 -42.86
N LYS A 51 25.36 -38.74 -41.93
CA LYS A 51 24.42 -37.98 -41.09
C LYS A 51 23.57 -37.01 -41.89
N ILE A 52 24.17 -36.26 -42.82
CA ILE A 52 23.43 -35.34 -43.69
C ILE A 52 22.44 -36.12 -44.55
N ALA A 53 22.84 -37.25 -45.12
CA ALA A 53 21.95 -38.12 -45.89
C ALA A 53 20.83 -38.72 -45.02
N ALA A 54 21.13 -39.10 -43.77
CA ALA A 54 20.13 -39.57 -42.82
C ALA A 54 19.18 -38.45 -42.39
N ASP A 55 19.66 -37.24 -42.15
CA ASP A 55 18.85 -36.07 -41.82
C ASP A 55 17.98 -35.61 -43.01
N GLU A 56 18.50 -35.72 -44.24
CA GLU A 56 17.76 -35.47 -45.48
C GLU A 56 16.70 -36.56 -45.73
N ALA A 57 17.03 -37.83 -45.49
CA ALA A 57 16.07 -38.93 -45.57
C ALA A 57 14.99 -38.81 -44.50
N LYS A 58 15.34 -38.39 -43.28
CA LYS A 58 14.40 -38.16 -42.18
C LYS A 58 13.56 -36.90 -42.39
N ALA A 59 14.11 -35.88 -43.05
CA ALA A 59 13.37 -34.72 -43.52
C ALA A 59 12.43 -35.05 -44.69
N ALA A 60 12.79 -36.02 -45.54
CA ALA A 60 11.94 -36.54 -46.60
C ALA A 60 10.81 -37.43 -46.04
N GLU A 61 11.08 -38.30 -45.06
CA GLU A 61 10.06 -39.05 -44.31
C GLU A 61 9.11 -38.11 -43.55
N ALA A 62 9.65 -37.07 -42.90
CA ALA A 62 8.84 -36.04 -42.25
C ALA A 62 8.06 -35.15 -43.24
N ALA A 63 8.45 -35.12 -44.51
CA ALA A 63 7.68 -34.49 -45.58
C ALA A 63 6.61 -35.41 -46.17
N GLU A 64 6.76 -36.74 -46.05
CA GLU A 64 5.78 -37.74 -46.48
C GLU A 64 4.64 -37.94 -45.46
N GLU A 65 4.84 -37.60 -44.18
CA GLU A 65 3.78 -37.53 -43.15
C GLU A 65 3.07 -36.16 -43.06
N ALA A 66 2.66 -35.57 -44.19
CA ALA A 66 1.90 -34.30 -44.19
C ALA A 66 0.37 -34.52 -44.05
N LYS A 67 -0.10 -35.02 -42.89
CA LYS A 67 -1.53 -35.04 -42.53
C LYS A 67 -1.96 -33.68 -41.98
N SER A 68 -2.43 -32.78 -42.83
CA SER A 68 -2.96 -31.49 -42.38
C SER A 68 -4.17 -31.66 -41.43
N LEU A 69 -4.24 -30.88 -40.36
CA LEU A 69 -5.39 -30.90 -39.42
C LEU A 69 -6.32 -29.72 -39.69
N LEU A 70 -7.63 -29.97 -39.76
CA LEU A 70 -8.68 -28.95 -39.86
C LEU A 70 -9.30 -28.76 -38.50
N CYS A 71 -9.40 -27.53 -38.01
CA CYS A 71 -10.28 -27.25 -36.87
C CYS A 71 -11.73 -27.18 -37.37
N ASN A 72 -12.60 -28.04 -36.86
CA ASN A 72 -14.01 -28.10 -37.26
C ASN A 72 -14.81 -26.89 -36.72
N GLU A 73 -14.34 -26.26 -35.65
CA GLU A 73 -15.01 -25.11 -35.03
C GLU A 73 -14.79 -23.80 -35.81
N CYS A 74 -13.66 -23.66 -36.51
CA CYS A 74 -13.35 -22.43 -37.26
C CYS A 74 -12.89 -22.63 -38.71
N GLY A 75 -12.89 -23.88 -39.20
CA GLY A 75 -12.55 -24.23 -40.57
C GLY A 75 -11.10 -23.94 -40.98
N LYS A 76 -10.20 -23.69 -40.02
CA LYS A 76 -8.79 -23.37 -40.32
C LYS A 76 -7.99 -24.64 -40.51
N LYS A 77 -7.20 -24.69 -41.59
CA LYS A 77 -6.29 -25.79 -41.91
C LYS A 77 -4.91 -25.52 -41.33
N PHE A 78 -4.30 -26.53 -40.73
CA PHE A 78 -3.00 -26.48 -40.09
C PHE A 78 -2.06 -27.47 -40.75
N ARG A 79 -0.81 -27.07 -40.96
CA ARG A 79 0.21 -27.91 -41.61
C ARG A 79 0.74 -29.04 -40.72
N GLY A 80 0.42 -29.02 -39.41
CA GLY A 80 0.86 -30.04 -38.47
C GLY A 80 0.31 -29.80 -37.06
N THR A 81 0.58 -30.77 -36.16
CA THR A 81 0.07 -30.82 -34.79
C THR A 81 0.47 -29.61 -33.94
N ALA A 82 1.72 -29.15 -34.03
CA ALA A 82 2.22 -27.99 -33.28
C ALA A 82 1.45 -26.68 -33.59
N GLN A 83 0.97 -26.52 -34.83
CA GLN A 83 0.20 -25.34 -35.21
C GLN A 83 -1.26 -25.45 -34.75
N ALA A 84 -1.81 -26.67 -34.71
CA ALA A 84 -3.11 -26.97 -34.13
C ALA A 84 -3.13 -26.75 -32.62
N GLU A 85 -2.09 -27.16 -31.90
CA GLU A 85 -1.92 -26.91 -30.45
C GLU A 85 -1.81 -25.42 -30.13
N PHE A 86 -1.05 -24.66 -30.92
CA PHE A 86 -0.97 -23.21 -30.74
C PHE A 86 -2.34 -22.55 -30.96
N HIS A 87 -3.08 -22.99 -31.97
CA HIS A 87 -4.45 -22.52 -32.21
C HIS A 87 -5.38 -22.91 -31.05
N ALA A 88 -5.34 -24.15 -30.58
CA ALA A 88 -6.09 -24.62 -29.41
C ALA A 88 -5.79 -23.80 -28.15
N SER A 89 -4.52 -23.49 -27.87
CA SER A 89 -4.12 -22.68 -26.70
C SER A 89 -4.60 -21.23 -26.75
N LYS A 90 -4.76 -20.68 -27.96
CA LYS A 90 -5.09 -19.27 -28.18
C LYS A 90 -6.58 -19.03 -28.37
N SER A 91 -7.28 -19.94 -29.06
CA SER A 91 -8.71 -19.84 -29.33
C SER A 91 -9.56 -20.79 -28.50
N GLY A 92 -8.97 -21.78 -27.82
CA GLY A 92 -9.71 -22.76 -27.02
C GLY A 92 -10.40 -23.86 -27.84
N HIS A 93 -10.10 -23.99 -29.14
CA HIS A 93 -10.75 -24.97 -29.99
C HIS A 93 -10.05 -26.33 -29.90
N THR A 94 -10.82 -27.40 -29.72
CA THR A 94 -10.29 -28.75 -29.46
C THR A 94 -10.66 -29.76 -30.54
N ASP A 95 -11.65 -29.46 -31.38
CA ASP A 95 -12.12 -30.40 -32.39
C ASP A 95 -11.33 -30.25 -33.71
N PHE A 96 -10.41 -31.18 -33.94
CA PHE A 96 -9.61 -31.26 -35.17
C PHE A 96 -9.91 -32.54 -35.97
N SER A 97 -10.09 -32.41 -37.30
CA SER A 97 -10.21 -33.53 -38.24
C SER A 97 -8.97 -33.62 -39.14
N GLU A 98 -8.52 -34.84 -39.45
CA GLU A 98 -7.41 -35.07 -40.38
C GLU A 98 -7.90 -34.88 -41.82
N SER A 99 -7.33 -33.92 -42.56
CA SER A 99 -7.60 -33.73 -43.99
C SER A 99 -6.38 -34.04 -44.85
N THR A 100 -6.62 -34.70 -45.98
CA THR A 100 -5.61 -35.10 -46.97
C THR A 100 -5.27 -33.99 -47.97
N GLU A 101 -5.74 -32.77 -47.76
CA GLU A 101 -5.47 -31.64 -48.65
C GLU A 101 -4.17 -30.94 -48.25
N GLU A 102 -3.10 -31.26 -48.97
CA GLU A 102 -1.81 -30.59 -48.86
C GLU A 102 -1.97 -29.07 -49.03
N ILE A 103 -1.71 -28.32 -47.97
CA ILE A 103 -1.69 -26.86 -48.03
C ILE A 103 -0.45 -26.46 -48.83
N ALA A 104 -0.66 -26.18 -50.12
CA ALA A 104 0.38 -25.75 -51.06
C ALA A 104 1.37 -24.79 -50.37
N PRO A 105 2.69 -25.07 -50.42
CA PRO A 105 3.68 -24.17 -49.84
C PRO A 105 3.54 -22.81 -50.52
N LEU A 106 3.44 -21.74 -49.72
CA LEU A 106 3.39 -20.38 -50.27
C LEU A 106 4.53 -20.20 -51.28
N THR A 107 4.20 -19.62 -52.43
CA THR A 107 5.18 -19.26 -53.45
C THR A 107 6.23 -18.32 -52.86
N GLU A 108 7.45 -18.34 -53.39
CA GLU A 108 8.56 -17.55 -52.83
C GLU A 108 8.26 -16.04 -52.80
N GLU A 109 7.43 -15.56 -53.74
CA GLU A 109 6.99 -14.17 -53.81
C GLU A 109 6.01 -13.80 -52.69
N GLU A 110 5.05 -14.67 -52.36
CA GLU A 110 4.13 -14.45 -51.25
C GLU A 110 4.82 -14.54 -49.88
N LYS A 111 5.84 -15.40 -49.76
CA LYS A 111 6.70 -15.45 -48.55
C LYS A 111 7.48 -14.16 -48.38
N LYS A 112 8.07 -13.62 -49.47
CA LYS A 112 8.78 -12.34 -49.45
C LYS A 112 7.84 -11.18 -49.11
N ALA A 113 6.64 -11.15 -49.67
CA ALA A 113 5.62 -10.15 -49.37
C ALA A 113 5.16 -10.20 -47.90
N LYS A 114 4.86 -11.38 -47.35
CA LYS A 114 4.49 -11.53 -45.93
C LYS A 114 5.64 -11.17 -44.98
N LEU A 115 6.88 -11.45 -45.35
CA LEU A 115 8.04 -11.02 -44.57
C LEU A 115 8.22 -9.49 -44.59
N ALA A 116 7.96 -8.85 -45.74
CA ALA A 116 7.97 -7.39 -45.84
C ALA A 116 6.87 -6.76 -44.98
N GLU A 117 5.64 -7.27 -45.07
CA GLU A 117 4.50 -6.83 -44.25
C GLU A 117 4.77 -7.01 -42.74
N LEU A 118 5.34 -8.15 -42.34
CA LEU A 118 5.71 -8.40 -40.94
C LEU A 118 6.80 -7.44 -40.45
N ARG A 119 7.79 -7.13 -41.29
CA ARG A 119 8.84 -6.16 -40.96
C ARG A 119 8.28 -4.76 -40.81
N GLU A 120 7.36 -4.36 -41.69
CA GLU A 120 6.67 -3.07 -41.60
C GLU A 120 5.78 -2.99 -40.36
N ARG A 121 5.04 -4.06 -40.05
CA ARG A 121 4.23 -4.11 -38.81
C ARG A 121 5.09 -4.05 -37.55
N LEU A 122 6.28 -4.66 -37.56
CA LEU A 122 7.23 -4.57 -36.46
C LEU A 122 7.86 -3.17 -36.35
N SER A 123 8.19 -2.52 -37.45
CA SER A 123 8.73 -1.16 -37.43
C SER A 123 7.67 -0.16 -36.95
N ALA A 124 6.42 -0.28 -37.41
CA ALA A 124 5.30 0.52 -36.94
C ALA A 124 5.05 0.33 -35.44
N LYS A 125 5.08 -0.93 -34.94
CA LYS A 125 4.93 -1.21 -33.50
C LYS A 125 6.10 -0.66 -32.68
N ARG A 126 7.33 -0.70 -33.20
CA ARG A 126 8.50 -0.08 -32.54
C ARG A 126 8.39 1.44 -32.50
N ALA A 127 7.93 2.08 -33.58
CA ALA A 127 7.72 3.52 -33.63
C ALA A 127 6.64 3.97 -32.62
N ALA A 128 5.49 3.30 -32.60
CA ALA A 128 4.42 3.58 -31.64
C ALA A 128 4.90 3.41 -30.18
N ARG A 129 5.67 2.36 -29.90
CA ARG A 129 6.26 2.15 -28.56
C ARG A 129 7.27 3.24 -28.21
N ALA A 130 8.11 3.65 -29.14
CA ALA A 130 9.09 4.72 -28.91
C ALA A 130 8.42 6.09 -28.63
N GLU A 131 7.25 6.35 -29.24
CA GLU A 131 6.46 7.55 -28.94
C GLU A 131 5.83 7.50 -27.55
N GLN A 132 5.27 6.35 -27.17
CA GLN A 132 4.75 6.13 -25.81
C GLN A 132 5.85 6.26 -24.75
N ASP A 133 7.01 5.63 -24.97
CA ASP A 133 8.15 5.70 -24.06
C ASP A 133 8.64 7.15 -23.88
N LYS A 134 8.62 7.98 -24.94
CA LYS A 134 8.94 9.42 -24.84
C LYS A 134 7.93 10.20 -24.01
N ILE A 135 6.63 9.88 -24.14
CA ILE A 135 5.57 10.52 -23.35
C ILE A 135 5.71 10.12 -21.88
N ASP A 136 5.94 8.85 -21.61
CA ASP A 136 6.10 8.32 -20.25
C ASP A 136 7.37 8.85 -19.58
N GLN A 137 8.47 8.99 -20.31
CA GLN A 137 9.69 9.64 -19.79
C GLN A 137 9.43 11.10 -19.39
N LYS A 138 8.75 11.88 -20.25
CA LYS A 138 8.38 13.27 -19.91
C LYS A 138 7.46 13.33 -18.69
N ARG A 139 6.49 12.41 -18.57
CA ARG A 139 5.60 12.33 -17.42
C ARG A 139 6.36 11.98 -16.14
N ASN A 140 7.26 10.99 -16.19
CA ASN A 140 8.09 10.58 -15.05
C ASN A 140 9.04 11.69 -14.61
N GLU A 141 9.60 12.44 -15.55
CA GLU A 141 10.43 13.61 -15.24
C GLU A 141 9.60 14.71 -14.57
N GLN A 142 8.40 15.00 -15.07
CA GLN A 142 7.49 15.95 -14.42
C GLN A 142 7.08 15.52 -13.01
N ILE A 143 6.79 14.24 -12.80
CA ILE A 143 6.49 13.69 -11.46
C ILE A 143 7.70 13.86 -10.55
N SER A 144 8.91 13.55 -11.02
CA SER A 144 10.14 13.70 -10.23
C SER A 144 10.38 15.15 -9.85
N ARG A 145 10.24 16.09 -10.80
CA ARG A 145 10.36 17.53 -10.56
C ARG A 145 9.31 18.03 -9.57
N LYS A 146 8.05 17.60 -9.71
CA LYS A 146 6.96 17.97 -8.77
C LYS A 146 7.23 17.43 -7.36
N LYS A 147 7.63 16.17 -7.25
CA LYS A 147 7.96 15.55 -5.97
C LYS A 147 9.11 16.29 -5.26
N THR A 148 10.17 16.65 -5.97
CA THR A 148 11.28 17.42 -5.37
C THR A 148 10.79 18.78 -4.87
N LYS A 149 10.01 19.51 -5.68
CA LYS A 149 9.42 20.80 -5.27
C LYS A 149 8.52 20.66 -4.03
N GLU A 150 7.61 19.69 -4.03
CA GLU A 150 6.74 19.41 -2.88
C GLU A 150 7.54 19.07 -1.62
N THR A 151 8.65 18.35 -1.74
CA THR A 151 9.53 18.06 -0.59
C THR A 151 10.28 19.29 -0.08
N GLU A 152 10.66 20.22 -0.97
CA GLU A 152 11.28 21.49 -0.60
C GLU A 152 10.26 22.41 0.06
N ASP A 153 9.08 22.59 -0.55
CA ASP A 153 7.97 23.37 -0.01
C ASP A 153 7.54 22.87 1.37
N MET A 154 7.45 21.55 1.56
CA MET A 154 7.14 20.95 2.87
C MET A 154 8.20 21.27 3.92
N LYS A 155 9.50 21.23 3.55
CA LYS A 155 10.58 21.60 4.47
C LYS A 155 10.54 23.08 4.83
N GLU A 156 10.27 23.96 3.86
CA GLU A 156 10.15 25.39 4.11
C GLU A 156 8.94 25.70 5.00
N GLN A 157 7.78 25.09 4.72
CA GLN A 157 6.59 25.25 5.56
C GLN A 157 6.81 24.77 7.00
N LEU A 158 7.55 23.67 7.19
CA LEU A 158 7.90 23.20 8.53
C LEU A 158 8.81 24.21 9.26
N LYS A 159 9.86 24.72 8.59
CA LYS A 159 10.75 25.74 9.16
C LYS A 159 9.99 27.02 9.53
N VAL A 160 9.10 27.49 8.65
CA VAL A 160 8.27 28.68 8.91
C VAL A 160 7.34 28.44 10.10
N LYS A 161 6.69 27.28 10.18
CA LYS A 161 5.83 26.91 11.33
C LYS A 161 6.62 26.84 12.63
N GLU A 162 7.85 26.33 12.63
CA GLU A 162 8.72 26.29 13.80
C GLU A 162 9.12 27.70 14.25
N GLN A 163 9.51 28.57 13.31
CA GLN A 163 9.84 29.97 13.60
C GLN A 163 8.65 30.75 14.16
N ILE A 164 7.45 30.56 13.60
CA ILE A 164 6.23 31.18 14.12
C ILE A 164 5.94 30.69 15.54
N LYS A 165 6.00 29.38 15.78
CA LYS A 165 5.79 28.80 17.12
C LYS A 165 6.81 29.31 18.13
N GLU A 166 8.08 29.46 17.74
CA GLU A 166 9.10 30.01 18.63
C GLU A 166 8.85 31.50 18.92
N ALA A 167 8.47 32.28 17.91
CA ALA A 167 8.12 33.68 18.08
C ALA A 167 6.88 33.88 18.97
N GLU A 168 5.86 33.03 18.81
CA GLU A 168 4.65 33.02 19.64
C GLU A 168 4.96 32.64 21.09
N LYS A 169 5.78 31.61 21.31
CA LYS A 169 6.24 31.23 22.65
C LYS A 169 7.00 32.37 23.33
N LYS A 170 7.94 33.00 22.63
CA LYS A 170 8.68 34.16 23.17
C LYS A 170 7.76 35.35 23.47
N LYS A 171 6.72 35.60 22.65
CA LYS A 171 5.73 36.64 22.94
C LYS A 171 4.89 36.29 24.16
N ARG A 172 4.46 35.04 24.28
CA ARG A 172 3.68 34.56 25.43
C ARG A 172 4.48 34.60 26.72
N GLU A 173 5.73 34.14 26.73
CA GLU A 173 6.63 34.23 27.89
C GLU A 173 6.82 35.68 28.32
N LYS A 174 7.06 36.60 27.37
CA LYS A 174 7.13 38.04 27.68
C LYS A 174 5.84 38.59 28.29
N GLN A 175 4.67 38.17 27.79
CA GLN A 175 3.37 38.59 28.34
C GLN A 175 3.16 38.03 29.74
N GLU A 176 3.44 36.75 29.96
CA GLU A 176 3.37 36.09 31.26
C GLU A 176 4.30 36.75 32.28
N ASP A 177 5.52 37.15 31.87
CA ASP A 177 6.45 37.89 32.72
C ASP A 177 5.92 39.29 33.10
N ILE A 178 5.32 40.01 32.15
CA ILE A 178 4.71 41.32 32.39
C ILE A 178 3.52 41.16 33.34
N GLU A 179 2.67 40.17 33.13
CA GLU A 179 1.53 39.88 33.99
C GLU A 179 1.98 39.43 35.39
N ALA A 180 3.02 38.61 35.49
CA ALA A 180 3.59 38.18 36.77
C ALA A 180 4.13 39.40 37.55
N LYS A 181 4.88 40.29 36.90
CA LYS A 181 5.34 41.55 37.49
C LYS A 181 4.17 42.43 37.92
N ARG A 182 3.13 42.57 37.09
CA ARG A 182 1.91 43.32 37.44
C ARG A 182 1.17 42.73 38.64
N ARG A 183 1.05 41.40 38.71
CA ARG A 183 0.46 40.70 39.87
C ARG A 183 1.25 40.92 41.14
N ILE A 184 2.58 40.87 41.07
CA ILE A 184 3.45 41.16 42.23
C ILE A 184 3.30 42.61 42.66
N GLN A 185 3.33 43.56 41.72
CA GLN A 185 3.12 44.98 42.01
C GLN A 185 1.73 45.24 42.64
N ALA A 186 0.67 44.60 42.14
CA ALA A 186 -0.67 44.71 42.71
C ALA A 186 -0.73 44.17 44.15
N LYS A 187 -0.05 43.05 44.45
CA LYS A 187 0.06 42.51 45.81
C LYS A 187 0.80 43.46 46.75
N ILE A 188 1.89 44.07 46.29
CA ILE A 188 2.66 45.06 47.08
C ILE A 188 1.81 46.32 47.32
N ALA A 189 1.05 46.78 46.33
CA ALA A 189 0.16 47.93 46.47
C ALA A 189 -0.96 47.65 47.48
N ALA A 190 -1.60 46.47 47.39
CA ALA A 190 -2.62 46.04 48.34
C ALA A 190 -2.07 45.95 49.78
N ASP A 191 -0.91 45.31 50.00
CA ASP A 191 -0.27 45.24 51.33
C ASP A 191 0.08 46.64 51.88
N LYS A 192 0.52 47.54 51.01
CA LYS A 192 0.83 48.94 51.39
C LYS A 192 -0.43 49.72 51.76
N GLU A 193 -1.52 49.54 51.03
CA GLU A 193 -2.81 50.16 51.34
C GLU A 193 -3.42 49.58 52.62
N GLU A 194 -3.38 48.26 52.82
CA GLU A 194 -3.82 47.62 54.05
C GLU A 194 -3.02 48.12 55.26
N ARG A 195 -1.70 48.27 55.13
CA ARG A 195 -0.86 48.84 56.18
C ARG A 195 -1.22 50.30 56.46
N ARG A 196 -1.49 51.11 55.43
CA ARG A 196 -1.95 52.49 55.59
C ARG A 196 -3.31 52.56 56.30
N LEU A 197 -4.29 51.78 55.84
CA LEU A 197 -5.62 51.73 56.44
C LEU A 197 -5.55 51.24 57.89
N LYS A 198 -4.69 50.27 58.21
CA LYS A 198 -4.48 49.81 59.58
C LYS A 198 -3.86 50.89 60.46
N ALA A 199 -2.85 51.61 59.96
CA ALA A 199 -2.24 52.72 60.68
C ALA A 199 -3.21 53.90 60.88
N GLU A 200 -4.04 54.21 59.88
CA GLU A 200 -5.08 55.23 59.98
C GLU A 200 -6.18 54.82 60.97
N ARG A 201 -6.62 53.56 60.94
CA ARG A 201 -7.56 53.00 61.93
C ARG A 201 -6.99 53.07 63.34
N GLU A 202 -5.72 52.70 63.55
CA GLU A 202 -5.08 52.79 64.87
C GLU A 202 -4.91 54.24 65.34
N LYS A 203 -4.55 55.16 64.44
CA LYS A 203 -4.45 56.59 64.75
C LYS A 203 -5.81 57.21 65.08
N ALA A 204 -6.87 56.82 64.35
CA ALA A 204 -8.24 57.25 64.62
C ALA A 204 -8.73 56.73 65.99
N LEU A 205 -8.45 55.46 66.31
CA LEU A 205 -8.74 54.86 67.62
C LEU A 205 -7.99 55.59 68.76
N ARG A 206 -6.74 55.98 68.54
CA ARG A 206 -5.91 56.71 69.53
C ARG A 206 -6.31 58.17 69.69
N ALA A 207 -6.87 58.80 68.66
CA ALA A 207 -7.33 60.20 68.69
C ALA A 207 -8.77 60.35 69.23
N GLY A 208 -9.42 59.28 69.68
CA GLY A 208 -10.75 59.34 70.30
C GLY A 208 -11.89 59.76 69.38
N MET A 209 -11.68 59.81 68.06
CA MET A 209 -12.77 59.97 67.10
C MET A 209 -13.49 58.64 66.92
N ALA A 210 -14.74 58.58 67.36
CA ALA A 210 -15.61 57.42 67.20
C ALA A 210 -15.69 57.02 65.72
N ALA A 211 -15.35 55.77 65.44
CA ALA A 211 -15.59 55.17 64.14
C ALA A 211 -17.11 55.11 63.89
N PRO A 212 -17.61 55.58 62.72
CA PRO A 212 -18.98 55.28 62.33
C PRO A 212 -19.12 53.77 62.17
N VAL A 213 -20.14 53.23 62.82
CA VAL A 213 -20.62 51.86 62.64
C VAL A 213 -21.04 51.67 61.18
N THR A 214 -20.28 50.90 60.42
CA THR A 214 -20.72 50.38 59.13
C THR A 214 -20.91 48.88 59.23
N ALA A 215 -22.14 48.50 58.90
CA ALA A 215 -22.73 47.18 58.86
C ALA A 215 -21.81 46.06 58.36
N THR A 216 -21.94 44.92 59.06
CA THR A 216 -21.67 43.56 58.61
C THR A 216 -22.14 43.31 57.17
N PRO A 217 -21.23 42.94 56.24
CA PRO A 217 -21.58 42.12 55.09
C PRO A 217 -21.52 40.62 55.47
N PRO A 218 -22.41 39.77 54.93
CA PRO A 218 -22.48 38.35 55.25
C PRO A 218 -21.23 37.58 54.76
N PRO A 219 -20.86 36.47 55.42
CA PRO A 219 -19.68 35.70 55.06
C PRO A 219 -19.82 35.05 53.68
N ALA A 220 -18.82 35.30 52.83
CA ALA A 220 -18.63 34.61 51.57
C ALA A 220 -18.15 33.18 51.79
N ALA A 221 -18.77 32.29 51.01
CA ALA A 221 -18.51 30.88 50.76
C ALA A 221 -17.13 30.33 51.18
N ALA A 222 -17.17 29.41 52.14
CA ALA A 222 -16.19 28.35 52.32
C ALA A 222 -16.41 27.23 51.27
N PRO A 223 -15.43 26.35 51.05
CA PRO A 223 -15.21 25.62 49.81
C PRO A 223 -16.29 24.56 49.55
N THR A 224 -16.51 24.29 48.27
CA THR A 224 -17.44 23.31 47.72
C THR A 224 -17.21 21.92 48.31
N VAL A 225 -17.94 21.63 49.39
CA VAL A 225 -18.31 20.27 49.76
C VAL A 225 -19.12 19.70 48.61
N SER A 226 -18.69 18.52 48.15
CA SER A 226 -19.35 17.69 47.15
C SER A 226 -20.86 17.69 47.33
N LYS A 227 -21.54 18.32 46.37
CA LYS A 227 -23.00 18.38 46.31
C LYS A 227 -23.54 16.95 46.24
N PRO A 228 -24.57 16.59 47.04
CA PRO A 228 -25.16 15.25 47.04
C PRO A 228 -25.71 14.92 45.66
N ALA A 229 -25.79 13.63 45.34
CA ALA A 229 -26.33 13.07 44.12
C ALA A 229 -27.78 13.54 43.87
N SER A 230 -27.94 14.76 43.35
CA SER A 230 -29.16 15.19 42.70
C SER A 230 -29.27 14.39 41.42
N GLU A 231 -30.39 13.70 41.24
CA GLU A 231 -30.73 12.96 40.03
C GLU A 231 -30.53 13.86 38.80
N TYR A 232 -29.43 13.65 38.09
CA TYR A 232 -29.20 14.35 36.84
C TYR A 232 -30.26 13.87 35.85
N LYS A 233 -30.87 14.80 35.10
CA LYS A 233 -31.85 14.50 34.03
C LYS A 233 -31.19 14.41 32.65
N GLU A 234 -29.99 14.96 32.53
CA GLU A 234 -29.22 15.06 31.29
C GLU A 234 -27.79 14.54 31.53
N THR A 235 -27.20 14.00 30.48
CA THR A 235 -25.82 13.52 30.43
C THR A 235 -25.06 14.16 29.28
N ARG A 236 -23.81 14.57 29.54
CA ARG A 236 -22.92 15.09 28.49
C ARG A 236 -21.96 14.01 28.02
N LEU A 237 -22.08 13.59 26.76
CA LEU A 237 -21.22 12.59 26.15
C LEU A 237 -20.19 13.25 25.21
N ARG A 238 -18.92 12.93 25.42
CA ARG A 238 -17.84 13.21 24.47
C ARG A 238 -17.56 11.92 23.69
N LEU A 239 -17.89 11.93 22.41
CA LEU A 239 -17.77 10.80 21.49
C LEU A 239 -16.56 11.03 20.61
N GLN A 240 -15.54 10.18 20.72
CA GLN A 240 -14.34 10.24 19.89
C GLN A 240 -14.54 9.33 18.70
N THR A 241 -14.83 9.89 17.53
CA THR A 241 -14.97 9.15 16.27
C THR A 241 -13.71 9.28 15.41
N SER A 242 -13.63 8.49 14.34
CA SER A 242 -12.54 8.60 13.35
C SER A 242 -12.55 9.93 12.57
N ALA A 243 -13.68 10.64 12.55
CA ALA A 243 -13.84 11.95 11.91
C ALA A 243 -13.54 13.14 12.85
N GLY A 244 -13.47 12.91 14.16
CA GLY A 244 -13.22 13.96 15.15
C GLY A 244 -13.87 13.69 16.50
N ASN A 245 -13.88 14.68 17.38
CA ASN A 245 -14.59 14.60 18.65
C ASN A 245 -15.95 15.28 18.53
N ILE A 246 -17.01 14.56 18.83
CA ILE A 246 -18.39 15.03 18.87
C ILE A 246 -18.79 15.20 20.34
N MET A 247 -19.43 16.33 20.70
CA MET A 247 -19.97 16.55 22.04
C MET A 247 -21.47 16.73 21.95
N LYS A 248 -22.23 15.83 22.58
CA LYS A 248 -23.69 15.87 22.62
C LYS A 248 -24.20 15.72 24.04
N THR A 249 -25.39 16.23 24.27
CA THR A 249 -26.09 16.13 25.55
C THR A 249 -27.37 15.33 25.31
N PHE A 250 -27.55 14.26 26.07
CA PHE A 250 -28.69 13.35 25.95
C PHE A 250 -29.42 13.21 27.29
N PRO A 251 -30.75 13.04 27.29
CA PRO A 251 -31.49 12.64 28.49
C PRO A 251 -30.95 11.35 29.11
N VAL A 252 -31.11 11.19 30.41
CA VAL A 252 -30.52 10.05 31.15
C VAL A 252 -31.17 8.70 30.83
N GLU A 253 -32.39 8.73 30.30
CA GLU A 253 -33.17 7.56 29.90
C GLU A 253 -32.92 7.14 28.44
N THR A 254 -32.12 7.89 27.67
CA THR A 254 -31.80 7.47 26.30
C THR A 254 -30.97 6.20 26.31
N THR A 255 -31.24 5.32 25.36
CA THR A 255 -30.48 4.08 25.17
C THR A 255 -29.18 4.35 24.43
N LEU A 256 -28.19 3.47 24.60
CA LEU A 256 -26.96 3.53 23.80
C LEU A 256 -27.23 3.37 22.30
N PHE A 257 -28.31 2.68 21.91
CA PHE A 257 -28.76 2.56 20.52
C PHE A 257 -29.11 3.92 19.89
N GLU A 258 -29.86 4.77 20.60
CA GLU A 258 -30.18 6.12 20.13
C GLU A 258 -28.95 7.03 20.03
N VAL A 259 -27.97 6.82 20.92
CA VAL A 259 -26.68 7.52 20.83
C VAL A 259 -25.88 7.03 19.61
N ALA A 260 -25.95 5.74 19.30
CA ALA A 260 -25.30 5.16 18.11
C ALA A 260 -25.91 5.69 16.81
N SER A 261 -27.24 5.76 16.70
CA SER A 261 -27.90 6.34 15.52
C SER A 261 -27.57 7.83 15.37
N ALA A 262 -27.61 8.61 16.46
CA ALA A 262 -27.24 10.02 16.44
C ALA A 262 -25.76 10.29 16.08
N VAL A 263 -24.87 9.31 16.25
CA VAL A 263 -23.47 9.38 15.80
C VAL A 263 -23.33 8.91 14.36
N ALA A 264 -24.09 7.90 13.96
CA ALA A 264 -24.12 7.40 12.59
C ALA A 264 -24.60 8.48 11.62
N ASP A 265 -25.64 9.25 11.98
CA ASP A 265 -26.16 10.38 11.19
C ASP A 265 -25.11 11.48 10.95
N GLU A 266 -24.21 11.73 11.92
CA GLU A 266 -23.18 12.77 11.81
C GLU A 266 -21.88 12.29 11.18
N THR A 267 -21.54 11.02 11.38
CA THR A 267 -20.27 10.44 10.93
C THR A 267 -20.41 9.71 9.59
N GLY A 268 -21.65 9.41 9.16
CA GLY A 268 -21.97 8.64 7.96
C GLY A 268 -21.49 7.18 8.02
N ARG A 269 -21.31 6.63 9.22
CA ARG A 269 -20.76 5.29 9.49
C ARG A 269 -21.51 4.63 10.63
N ASP A 270 -21.80 3.35 10.48
CA ASP A 270 -22.41 2.55 11.53
C ASP A 270 -21.43 2.36 12.70
N VAL A 271 -21.94 2.50 13.92
CA VAL A 271 -21.17 2.34 15.16
C VAL A 271 -21.21 0.88 15.59
N GLU A 272 -20.05 0.22 15.70
CA GLU A 272 -19.96 -1.18 16.11
C GLU A 272 -19.84 -1.33 17.63
N SER A 273 -19.09 -0.44 18.28
CA SER A 273 -18.89 -0.50 19.74
C SER A 273 -18.48 0.85 20.35
N PHE A 274 -18.81 1.02 21.64
CA PHE A 274 -18.34 2.15 22.45
C PHE A 274 -17.32 1.67 23.49
N THR A 275 -16.19 2.37 23.63
CA THR A 275 -15.18 2.06 24.65
C THR A 275 -15.00 3.24 25.60
N GLN A 276 -15.23 3.01 26.89
CA GLN A 276 -14.88 3.96 27.95
C GLN A 276 -13.42 3.74 28.36
N ASN A 277 -12.65 4.82 28.54
CA ASN A 277 -11.22 4.72 28.86
C ASN A 277 -10.95 4.53 30.38
N PHE A 278 -11.83 5.02 31.26
CA PHE A 278 -11.64 4.92 32.70
C PHE A 278 -12.99 4.87 33.47
N PRO A 279 -13.27 3.79 34.22
CA PRO A 279 -12.66 2.46 34.11
C PRO A 279 -12.81 1.91 32.68
N LYS A 280 -11.85 1.10 32.21
CA LYS A 280 -11.92 0.53 30.86
C LYS A 280 -13.12 -0.42 30.76
N LYS A 281 -14.13 -0.05 29.98
CA LYS A 281 -15.32 -0.85 29.71
C LYS A 281 -15.68 -0.75 28.23
N VAL A 282 -15.90 -1.89 27.60
CA VAL A 282 -16.31 -1.98 26.19
C VAL A 282 -17.80 -2.33 26.17
N PHE A 283 -18.58 -1.50 25.49
CA PHE A 283 -20.01 -1.68 25.28
C PHE A 283 -20.21 -2.20 23.85
N ASN A 284 -20.47 -3.50 23.74
CA ASN A 284 -20.86 -4.18 22.51
C ASN A 284 -22.37 -4.01 22.26
N GLN A 285 -22.88 -4.55 21.15
CA GLN A 285 -24.30 -4.49 20.77
C GLN A 285 -25.28 -4.98 21.84
N GLU A 286 -24.86 -5.88 22.74
CA GLU A 286 -25.67 -6.36 23.87
C GLU A 286 -26.05 -5.23 24.85
N PHE A 287 -25.19 -4.22 24.99
CA PHE A 287 -25.41 -3.07 25.87
C PHE A 287 -26.19 -1.94 25.20
N PHE A 288 -26.54 -2.06 23.91
CA PHE A 288 -27.22 -0.99 23.17
C PHE A 288 -28.67 -0.79 23.65
N GLY A 289 -29.27 -1.81 24.27
CA GLY A 289 -30.59 -1.72 24.89
C GLY A 289 -30.61 -1.11 26.30
N GLU A 290 -29.45 -0.91 26.93
CA GLU A 290 -29.35 -0.30 28.26
C GLU A 290 -29.33 1.23 28.16
N THR A 291 -29.87 1.88 29.20
CA THR A 291 -29.90 3.34 29.31
C THR A 291 -28.58 3.92 29.82
N LEU A 292 -28.33 5.20 29.54
CA LEU A 292 -27.14 5.90 30.05
C LEU A 292 -27.08 5.90 31.60
N LYS A 293 -28.23 5.82 32.29
CA LYS A 293 -28.34 5.66 33.74
C LYS A 293 -27.80 4.31 34.22
N GLU A 294 -28.23 3.22 33.59
CA GLU A 294 -27.86 1.84 33.95
C GLU A 294 -26.36 1.59 33.72
N LEU A 295 -25.84 2.18 32.64
CA LEU A 295 -24.42 2.07 32.27
C LEU A 295 -23.50 3.00 33.08
N ARG A 296 -24.06 3.80 34.00
CA ARG A 296 -23.34 4.77 34.84
C ARG A 296 -22.53 5.80 34.04
N LEU A 297 -23.08 6.28 32.92
CA LEU A 297 -22.47 7.30 32.06
C LEU A 297 -22.91 8.74 32.44
N VAL A 298 -23.63 8.87 33.56
CA VAL A 298 -24.14 10.11 34.17
C VAL A 298 -23.11 10.65 35.18
N PRO A 299 -22.87 11.97 35.30
CA PRO A 299 -23.45 13.09 34.52
C PRO A 299 -22.67 13.41 33.23
N SER A 300 -21.48 12.84 33.07
CA SER A 300 -20.66 13.02 31.87
C SER A 300 -19.78 11.81 31.61
N ALA A 301 -19.64 11.42 30.35
CA ALA A 301 -18.74 10.34 29.96
C ALA A 301 -17.99 10.64 28.66
N SER A 302 -16.82 10.03 28.52
CA SER A 302 -16.02 10.06 27.29
C SER A 302 -15.94 8.66 26.72
N LEU A 303 -16.51 8.47 25.53
CA LEU A 303 -16.58 7.20 24.83
C LEU A 303 -15.81 7.31 23.51
N ILE A 304 -15.03 6.27 23.22
CA ILE A 304 -14.38 6.08 21.93
C ILE A 304 -15.33 5.24 21.08
N VAL A 305 -15.68 5.77 19.91
CA VAL A 305 -16.57 5.14 18.94
C VAL A 305 -15.72 4.35 17.97
N LYS A 306 -16.01 3.06 17.82
CA LYS A 306 -15.38 2.19 16.84
C LYS A 306 -16.39 1.72 15.82
#